data_AF-A0A3P6SBA7-F1
#
_entry.id   AF-A0A3P6SBA7-F1
#
_cell.length_a   1.000
_cell.length_b   1.000
_cell.length_c   1.000
_cell.angle_alpha   90.00
_cell.angle_beta   90.00
_cell.angle_gamma   90.00
#
_symmetry.space_group_name_H-M   'P 1'
#
loop_
_entity.id
_entity.type
_entity.pdbx_description
1 polymer ?
#
loop_
_entity_poly.entity_id
_entity_poly.type
_entity_poly.pdbx_seq_one_letter_code
_entity_poly.pdbx_strand_id
1 'polypeptide(L)'
;MHPGQSLSDELEHMRIDSEPVGFAGRQISCRDDKVAVAGLSDILTLRMSREGEIVDRMVIKLAELTTTHSNPIVKVIWAPNRPALLAVATMQLIRMYDLMLDADNFVEELVLPVGNVEDIELIHSSANNEMWLMVLSSSGHLYEHKLIAKTADNTSFFLTNTVTLPHTQQTLGSGVQFRSVHYSSVSELLFLSLEKGTWFAPIEKGNLSRENLTFNWTRLELSTSVHCWQESSGVMACLSYPVASSLVFIYPTLEQILVQVVCLSFRRWSTLPDLWIESMPSEMCAQAEKEKEEPETELQDSDLVTVRSFFL
;
A
#
# COMPACT_ATOMS: atom_id res chain seq x y z
N MET A 1 34.86 6.27 26.69
CA MET A 1 34.14 6.77 25.51
C MET A 1 35.00 7.85 24.88
N HIS A 2 35.50 7.62 23.67
CA HIS A 2 36.30 8.62 22.96
C HIS A 2 35.38 9.64 22.29
N PRO A 3 35.63 10.95 22.45
CA PRO A 3 34.87 11.98 21.77
C PRO A 3 35.46 12.16 20.37
N GLY A 4 34.74 11.73 19.32
CA GLY A 4 35.17 12.03 17.95
C GLY A 4 34.78 11.06 16.84
N GLN A 5 34.11 9.93 17.10
CA GLN A 5 33.56 9.11 16.01
C GLN A 5 32.30 9.77 15.47
N SER A 6 32.34 10.26 14.22
CA SER A 6 31.12 10.67 13.52
C SER A 6 30.36 9.43 13.05
N LEU A 7 29.04 9.55 12.94
CA LEU A 7 28.15 8.48 12.46
C LEU A 7 28.61 7.89 11.11
N SER A 8 29.29 8.70 10.28
CA SER A 8 29.90 8.28 9.02
C SER A 8 30.93 7.17 9.19
N ASP A 9 31.76 7.24 10.24
CA ASP A 9 32.87 6.31 10.46
C ASP A 9 32.37 4.97 10.99
N GLU A 10 31.20 4.94 11.67
CA GLU A 10 30.51 3.70 12.05
C GLU A 10 29.89 2.99 10.83
N LEU A 11 29.34 3.74 9.88
CA LEU A 11 28.78 3.18 8.64
C LEU A 11 29.85 2.57 7.72
N GLU A 12 31.06 3.12 7.67
CA GLU A 12 32.17 2.58 6.86
C GLU A 12 32.65 1.18 7.31
N HIS A 13 32.39 0.80 8.56
CA HIS A 13 32.76 -0.50 9.11
C HIS A 13 31.60 -1.50 9.18
N MET A 14 30.42 -1.12 8.69
CA MET A 14 29.27 -2.00 8.65
C MET A 14 29.49 -3.05 7.56
N ARG A 15 29.77 -4.29 7.97
CA ARG A 15 29.97 -5.40 7.06
C ARG A 15 28.62 -5.75 6.42
N ILE A 16 28.37 -5.23 5.22
CA ILE A 16 27.17 -5.54 4.45
C ILE A 16 27.36 -6.94 3.86
N ASP A 17 26.73 -7.94 4.47
CA ASP A 17 26.57 -9.24 3.83
C ASP A 17 25.35 -9.18 2.90
N SER A 18 25.49 -9.72 1.69
CA SER A 18 24.43 -9.68 0.67
C SER A 18 24.00 -11.10 0.35
N GLU A 19 22.80 -11.49 0.79
CA GLU A 19 22.19 -12.77 0.43
C GLU A 19 21.16 -12.55 -0.68
N PRO A 20 21.17 -13.35 -1.77
CA PRO A 20 20.16 -13.22 -2.81
C PRO A 20 18.79 -13.69 -2.29
N VAL A 21 17.75 -12.90 -2.55
CA VAL A 21 16.35 -13.21 -2.19
C VAL A 21 15.82 -14.48 -2.90
N GLY A 22 16.43 -14.85 -4.03
CA GLY A 22 16.06 -16.04 -4.82
C GLY A 22 14.97 -15.81 -5.86
N PHE A 23 14.44 -14.59 -5.97
CA PHE A 23 13.51 -14.14 -7.01
C PHE A 23 13.61 -12.63 -7.21
N ALA A 24 13.04 -12.10 -8.30
CA ALA A 24 12.96 -10.67 -8.56
C ALA A 24 11.93 -10.01 -7.62
N GLY A 25 12.41 -9.28 -6.61
CA GLY A 25 11.55 -8.52 -5.70
C GLY A 25 10.82 -7.38 -6.42
N ARG A 26 9.51 -7.26 -6.19
CA ARG A 26 8.62 -6.26 -6.80
C ARG A 26 7.96 -5.33 -5.79
N GLN A 27 7.76 -5.81 -4.58
CA GLN A 27 7.18 -5.03 -3.48
C GLN A 27 7.91 -5.35 -2.18
N ILE A 28 8.00 -4.33 -1.31
CA ILE A 28 8.46 -4.47 0.06
C ILE A 28 7.36 -4.00 1.02
N SER A 29 7.20 -4.70 2.13
CA SER A 29 6.32 -4.33 3.23
C SER A 29 7.06 -4.50 4.54
N CYS A 30 7.14 -3.43 5.33
CA CYS A 30 7.91 -3.41 6.57
C CYS A 30 6.98 -3.21 7.77
N ARG A 31 7.32 -3.86 8.88
CA ARG A 31 6.68 -3.62 10.17
C ARG A 31 7.67 -3.91 11.28
N ASP A 32 7.99 -2.89 12.08
CA ASP A 32 8.92 -3.01 13.21
C ASP A 32 10.26 -3.65 12.76
N ASP A 33 10.54 -4.85 13.26
CA ASP A 33 11.71 -5.69 12.98
C ASP A 33 11.50 -6.68 11.83
N LYS A 34 10.39 -6.59 11.10
CA LYS A 34 9.99 -7.54 10.05
C LYS A 34 9.94 -6.90 8.68
N VAL A 35 10.37 -7.65 7.69
CA VAL A 35 10.33 -7.29 6.28
C VAL A 35 9.70 -8.43 5.50
N ALA A 36 8.78 -8.10 4.60
CA ALA A 36 8.29 -9.01 3.57
C ALA A 36 8.69 -8.47 2.21
N VAL A 37 9.41 -9.27 1.44
CA VAL A 37 9.77 -9.00 0.05
C VAL A 37 8.94 -9.92 -0.83
N ALA A 38 8.11 -9.35 -1.70
CA ALA A 38 7.24 -10.10 -2.59
C ALA A 38 7.71 -9.99 -4.03
N GLY A 39 7.80 -11.13 -4.71
CA GLY A 39 8.06 -11.25 -6.14
C GLY A 39 6.76 -11.37 -6.93
N LEU A 40 6.78 -12.14 -8.02
CA LEU A 40 5.58 -12.42 -8.82
C LEU A 40 4.64 -13.42 -8.10
N SER A 41 5.21 -14.46 -7.50
CA SER A 41 4.50 -15.61 -6.91
C SER A 41 5.16 -16.12 -5.63
N ASP A 42 6.17 -15.43 -5.13
CA ASP A 42 7.04 -15.88 -4.05
C ASP A 42 7.22 -14.73 -3.06
N ILE A 43 7.24 -15.05 -1.77
CA ILE A 43 7.42 -14.06 -0.70
C ILE A 43 8.51 -14.57 0.23
N LEU A 44 9.49 -13.71 0.51
CA LEU A 44 10.48 -13.91 1.56
C LEU A 44 10.11 -12.99 2.72
N THR A 45 9.84 -13.57 3.88
CA THR A 45 9.70 -12.83 5.13
C THR A 45 10.97 -12.99 5.95
N LEU A 46 11.41 -11.89 6.56
CA LEU A 46 12.59 -11.80 7.40
C LEU A 46 12.22 -11.11 8.70
N ARG A 47 12.81 -11.57 9.80
CA ARG A 47 12.80 -10.86 11.08
C ARG A 47 14.23 -10.59 11.52
N MET A 48 14.51 -9.34 11.85
CA MET A 48 15.85 -8.88 12.21
C MET A 48 15.98 -8.69 13.73
N SER A 49 17.17 -8.91 14.28
CA SER A 49 17.50 -8.55 15.64
C SER A 49 17.78 -7.05 15.73
N ARG A 50 17.95 -6.53 16.96
CA ARG A 50 18.34 -5.13 17.16
C ARG A 50 19.76 -4.85 16.67
N GLU A 51 20.57 -5.90 16.60
CA GLU A 51 21.95 -5.91 16.12
C GLU A 51 22.02 -6.04 14.59
N GLY A 52 20.88 -6.17 13.91
CA GLY A 52 20.79 -6.28 12.45
C GLY A 52 20.97 -7.70 11.90
N GLU A 53 20.98 -8.73 12.76
CA GLU A 53 21.10 -10.12 12.35
C GLU A 53 19.74 -10.68 11.92
N ILE A 54 19.71 -11.58 10.93
CA ILE A 54 18.48 -12.29 10.56
C ILE A 54 18.19 -13.36 11.62
N VAL A 55 17.11 -13.17 12.37
CA VAL A 55 16.68 -14.10 13.43
C VAL A 55 15.80 -15.20 12.87
N ASP A 56 14.97 -14.86 11.90
CA ASP A 56 13.98 -15.77 11.34
C ASP A 56 13.71 -15.47 9.87
N ARG A 57 13.38 -16.52 9.12
CA ARG A 57 13.03 -16.43 7.70
C ARG A 57 11.98 -17.46 7.34
N MET A 58 11.03 -17.04 6.52
CA MET A 58 10.07 -17.94 5.92
C MET A 58 9.83 -17.58 4.45
N VAL A 59 9.79 -18.60 3.60
CA VAL A 59 9.47 -18.46 2.17
C VAL A 59 8.08 -19.01 1.93
N ILE A 60 7.19 -18.18 1.40
CA ILE A 60 5.84 -18.58 0.98
C ILE A 60 5.84 -18.67 -0.55
N LYS A 61 5.48 -19.84 -1.09
CA LYS A 61 5.38 -20.07 -2.54
C LYS A 61 3.93 -20.22 -2.95
N LEU A 62 3.48 -19.40 -3.90
CA LEU A 62 2.10 -19.40 -4.38
C LEU A 62 1.92 -20.17 -5.70
N ALA A 63 3.01 -20.69 -6.29
CA ALA A 63 3.02 -21.32 -7.61
C ALA A 63 2.11 -22.56 -7.74
N GLU A 64 1.76 -23.22 -6.64
CA GLU A 64 0.90 -24.40 -6.64
C GLU A 64 -0.60 -24.08 -6.80
N LEU A 65 -0.98 -22.79 -6.77
CA LEU A 65 -2.38 -22.36 -6.70
C LEU A 65 -3.09 -22.25 -8.04
N THR A 66 -2.38 -22.34 -9.17
CA THR A 66 -3.01 -22.14 -10.48
C THR A 66 -2.46 -23.07 -11.54
N THR A 67 -3.31 -23.97 -12.05
CA THR A 67 -2.98 -24.89 -13.15
C THR A 67 -3.25 -24.29 -14.54
N THR A 68 -3.91 -23.14 -14.64
CA THR A 68 -4.43 -22.62 -15.93
C THR A 68 -4.17 -21.13 -16.23
N HIS A 69 -3.98 -20.25 -15.23
CA HIS A 69 -3.72 -18.81 -15.43
C HIS A 69 -2.75 -18.25 -14.38
N SER A 70 -1.93 -17.26 -14.74
CA SER A 70 -1.03 -16.59 -13.78
C SER A 70 -1.85 -15.85 -12.71
N ASN A 71 -1.55 -16.09 -11.43
CA ASN A 71 -2.14 -15.36 -10.30
C ASN A 71 -1.07 -14.57 -9.54
N PRO A 72 -0.65 -13.40 -10.05
CA PRO A 72 0.43 -12.63 -9.46
C PRO A 72 0.03 -12.02 -8.12
N ILE A 73 1.03 -11.80 -7.27
CA ILE A 73 0.88 -11.01 -6.04
C ILE A 73 0.55 -9.56 -6.41
N VAL A 74 -0.50 -9.03 -5.79
CA VAL A 74 -0.98 -7.65 -5.92
C VAL A 74 -0.45 -6.79 -4.78
N LYS A 75 -0.59 -7.26 -3.54
CA LYS A 75 -0.17 -6.52 -2.34
C LYS A 75 0.13 -7.45 -1.17
N VAL A 76 1.15 -7.09 -0.39
CA VAL A 76 1.47 -7.73 0.90
C VAL A 76 1.45 -6.70 2.01
N ILE A 77 0.64 -6.92 3.05
CA ILE A 77 0.55 -6.01 4.21
C ILE A 77 0.55 -6.78 5.53
N TRP A 78 1.30 -6.23 6.48
CA TRP A 78 1.34 -6.72 7.86
C TRP A 78 0.09 -6.31 8.62
N ALA A 79 -0.45 -7.20 9.44
CA ALA A 79 -1.60 -6.88 10.26
C ALA A 79 -1.26 -5.89 11.38
N PRO A 80 -2.02 -4.79 11.56
CA PRO A 80 -1.72 -3.73 12.53
C PRO A 80 -1.64 -4.19 14.00
N ASN A 81 -2.48 -5.13 14.43
CA ASN A 81 -2.55 -5.62 15.82
C ASN A 81 -2.15 -7.10 16.01
N ARG A 82 -1.74 -7.80 14.94
CA ARG A 82 -1.24 -9.19 14.99
C ARG A 82 0.13 -9.27 14.30
N PRO A 83 1.25 -9.08 15.02
CA PRO A 83 2.58 -8.91 14.40
C PRO A 83 3.09 -10.07 13.57
N ALA A 84 2.58 -11.29 13.79
CA ALA A 84 2.92 -12.46 13.00
C ALA A 84 1.93 -12.74 11.86
N LEU A 85 0.88 -11.93 11.69
CA LEU A 85 -0.12 -12.14 10.65
C LEU A 85 0.20 -11.26 9.44
N LEU A 86 0.25 -11.87 8.27
CA LEU A 86 0.55 -11.25 6.98
C LEU A 86 -0.61 -11.50 6.01
N ALA A 87 -1.20 -10.44 5.47
CA ALA A 87 -2.14 -10.55 4.37
C ALA A 87 -1.38 -10.56 3.04
N VAL A 88 -1.69 -11.56 2.21
CA VAL A 88 -1.14 -11.72 0.87
C VAL A 88 -2.30 -11.70 -0.11
N ALA A 89 -2.46 -10.57 -0.81
CA ALA A 89 -3.37 -10.44 -1.92
C ALA A 89 -2.68 -10.87 -3.21
N THR A 90 -3.30 -11.81 -3.89
CA THR A 90 -3.05 -12.15 -5.29
C THR A 90 -4.19 -11.62 -6.14
N MET A 91 -4.03 -11.63 -7.46
CA MET A 91 -5.06 -11.15 -8.39
C MET A 91 -6.43 -11.85 -8.20
N GLN A 92 -6.46 -13.10 -7.76
CA GLN A 92 -7.70 -13.89 -7.64
C GLN A 92 -8.20 -14.07 -6.20
N LEU A 93 -7.33 -14.00 -5.19
CA LEU A 93 -7.66 -14.31 -3.81
C LEU A 93 -6.75 -13.59 -2.82
N ILE A 94 -7.17 -13.54 -1.56
CA ILE A 94 -6.38 -13.06 -0.43
C ILE A 94 -6.19 -14.20 0.56
N ARG A 95 -4.98 -14.36 1.10
CA ARG A 95 -4.70 -15.28 2.22
C ARG A 95 -4.10 -14.55 3.39
N MET A 96 -4.52 -14.95 4.59
CA MET A 96 -3.97 -14.47 5.85
C MET A 96 -3.01 -15.53 6.41
N TYR A 97 -1.70 -15.29 6.35
CA TYR A 97 -0.69 -16.23 6.87
C TYR A 97 -0.29 -15.85 8.29
N ASP A 98 -0.31 -16.82 9.21
CA ASP A 98 0.32 -16.66 10.52
C ASP A 98 1.75 -17.21 10.43
N LEU A 99 2.74 -16.32 10.43
CA LEU A 99 4.15 -16.67 10.23
C LEU A 99 4.76 -17.46 11.40
N MET A 100 4.00 -17.71 12.46
CA MET A 100 4.38 -18.67 13.52
C MET A 100 4.11 -20.13 13.14
N LEU A 101 3.44 -20.36 12.00
CA LEU A 101 3.08 -21.67 11.48
C LEU A 101 3.85 -21.97 10.19
N ASP A 102 3.72 -23.20 9.69
CA ASP A 102 4.32 -23.58 8.41
C ASP A 102 3.71 -22.78 7.25
N ALA A 103 4.54 -22.50 6.23
CA ALA A 103 4.21 -21.64 5.09
C ALA A 103 2.98 -22.11 4.26
N ASP A 104 2.58 -23.38 4.41
CA ASP A 104 1.42 -23.96 3.73
C ASP A 104 0.10 -23.67 4.46
N ASN A 105 0.16 -23.19 5.71
CA ASN A 105 -1.01 -22.92 6.54
C ASN A 105 -1.42 -21.45 6.47
N PHE A 106 -2.72 -21.22 6.24
CA PHE A 106 -3.35 -19.92 6.28
C PHE A 106 -4.53 -19.92 7.28
N VAL A 107 -4.74 -18.75 7.89
CA VAL A 107 -5.84 -18.45 8.81
C VAL A 107 -7.16 -18.41 8.05
N GLU A 108 -7.21 -17.62 6.99
CA GLU A 108 -8.36 -17.52 6.10
C GLU A 108 -7.90 -17.29 4.67
N GLU A 109 -8.70 -17.79 3.72
CA GLU A 109 -8.63 -17.46 2.31
C GLU A 109 -9.92 -16.75 1.89
N LEU A 110 -9.80 -15.68 1.13
CA LEU A 110 -10.92 -14.83 0.72
C LEU A 110 -10.93 -14.75 -0.80
N VAL A 111 -12.09 -15.08 -1.39
CA VAL A 111 -12.29 -15.12 -2.84
C VAL A 111 -13.39 -14.14 -3.22
N LEU A 112 -13.15 -13.37 -4.27
CA LEU A 112 -14.13 -12.41 -4.77
C LEU A 112 -15.15 -13.16 -5.63
N PRO A 113 -16.45 -12.84 -5.52
CA PRO A 113 -17.47 -13.45 -6.37
C PRO A 113 -17.38 -12.92 -7.82
N VAL A 114 -16.89 -11.69 -8.01
CA VAL A 114 -16.75 -11.02 -9.30
C VAL A 114 -15.52 -10.10 -9.28
N GLY A 115 -14.77 -10.09 -10.38
CA GLY A 115 -13.59 -9.24 -10.56
C GLY A 115 -12.32 -9.80 -9.94
N ASN A 116 -11.24 -9.06 -10.14
CA ASN A 116 -9.92 -9.34 -9.59
C ASN A 116 -9.63 -8.41 -8.41
N VAL A 117 -8.75 -8.83 -7.52
CA VAL A 117 -8.21 -7.97 -6.46
C VAL A 117 -7.33 -6.90 -7.09
N GLU A 118 -7.64 -5.64 -6.82
CA GLU A 118 -6.87 -4.46 -7.27
C GLU A 118 -6.01 -3.88 -6.15
N ASP A 119 -6.56 -3.80 -4.93
CA ASP A 119 -5.86 -3.33 -3.73
C ASP A 119 -6.54 -3.88 -2.48
N ILE A 120 -5.82 -3.91 -1.35
CA ILE A 120 -6.35 -4.32 -0.05
C ILE A 120 -5.88 -3.39 1.06
N GLU A 121 -6.67 -3.28 2.13
CA GLU A 121 -6.28 -2.53 3.33
C GLU A 121 -6.75 -3.24 4.60
N LEU A 122 -5.89 -3.28 5.63
CA LEU A 122 -6.22 -3.84 6.94
C LEU A 122 -6.51 -2.73 7.93
N ILE A 123 -7.70 -2.78 8.54
CA ILE A 123 -8.17 -1.81 9.52
C ILE A 123 -8.29 -2.50 10.87
N HIS A 124 -7.55 -2.02 11.86
CA HIS A 124 -7.75 -2.41 13.25
C HIS A 124 -8.70 -1.43 13.93
N SER A 125 -9.79 -1.97 14.47
CA SER A 125 -10.71 -1.23 15.31
C SER A 125 -10.17 -1.20 16.75
N SER A 126 -9.71 -0.03 17.21
CA SER A 126 -9.22 0.12 18.58
C SER A 126 -10.35 0.06 19.62
N ALA A 127 -11.59 0.32 19.20
CA ALA A 127 -12.76 0.31 20.08
C ALA A 127 -13.18 -1.10 20.53
N ASN A 128 -13.07 -2.10 19.66
CA ASN A 128 -13.53 -3.47 19.92
C ASN A 128 -12.47 -4.55 19.63
N ASN A 129 -11.25 -4.14 19.27
CA ASN A 129 -10.11 -5.00 18.93
C ASN A 129 -10.38 -5.97 17.76
N GLU A 130 -11.25 -5.57 16.84
CA GLU A 130 -11.53 -6.32 15.62
C GLU A 130 -10.58 -5.92 14.49
N MET A 131 -10.33 -6.85 13.57
CA MET A 131 -9.58 -6.59 12.35
C MET A 131 -10.51 -6.77 11.17
N TRP A 132 -10.47 -5.80 10.27
CA TRP A 132 -11.25 -5.76 9.06
C TRP A 132 -10.33 -5.69 7.85
N LEU A 133 -10.67 -6.42 6.80
CA LEU A 133 -10.03 -6.34 5.51
C LEU A 133 -10.98 -5.63 4.55
N MET A 134 -10.50 -4.53 3.99
CA MET A 134 -11.10 -3.86 2.85
C MET A 134 -10.46 -4.43 1.58
N VAL A 135 -11.27 -4.78 0.59
CA VAL A 135 -10.78 -5.36 -0.67
C VAL A 135 -11.38 -4.61 -1.84
N LEU A 136 -10.50 -4.04 -2.66
CA LEU A 136 -10.88 -3.30 -3.85
C LEU A 136 -10.90 -4.23 -5.05
N SER A 137 -12.02 -4.30 -5.74
CA SER A 137 -12.21 -5.17 -6.90
C SER A 137 -12.24 -4.41 -8.21
N SER A 138 -11.68 -5.03 -9.25
CA SER A 138 -11.76 -4.56 -10.63
C SER A 138 -13.20 -4.46 -11.16
N SER A 139 -14.17 -5.08 -10.46
CA SER A 139 -15.57 -5.13 -10.89
C SER A 139 -16.44 -3.95 -10.47
N GLY A 140 -15.94 -2.98 -9.68
CA GLY A 140 -16.84 -1.94 -9.16
C GLY A 140 -16.96 -1.87 -7.64
N HIS A 141 -16.39 -2.82 -6.90
CA HIS A 141 -16.80 -3.08 -5.52
C HIS A 141 -15.65 -2.88 -4.53
N LEU A 142 -15.97 -2.23 -3.41
CA LEU A 142 -15.18 -2.26 -2.19
C LEU A 142 -15.83 -3.29 -1.26
N TYR A 143 -15.24 -4.47 -1.17
CA TYR A 143 -15.69 -5.51 -0.25
C TYR A 143 -15.15 -5.27 1.14
N GLU A 144 -15.92 -5.68 2.13
CA GLU A 144 -15.49 -5.71 3.52
C GLU A 144 -15.55 -7.13 4.09
N HIS A 145 -14.58 -7.45 4.94
CA HIS A 145 -14.54 -8.71 5.66
C HIS A 145 -13.99 -8.53 7.05
N LYS A 146 -14.72 -8.99 8.07
CA LYS A 146 -14.20 -9.09 9.42
C LYS A 146 -13.43 -10.39 9.55
N LEU A 147 -12.16 -10.31 9.96
CA LEU A 147 -11.37 -11.51 10.26
C LEU A 147 -12.00 -12.24 11.47
N ILE A 148 -12.44 -13.48 11.27
CA ILE A 148 -13.17 -14.25 12.29
C ILE A 148 -12.33 -15.39 12.87
N ALA A 149 -11.52 -16.03 12.03
CA ALA A 149 -10.66 -17.13 12.41
C ALA A 149 -9.47 -16.61 13.22
N LYS A 150 -9.23 -17.30 14.33
CA LYS A 150 -8.10 -17.02 15.22
C LYS A 150 -6.95 -17.98 14.97
N THR A 151 -7.25 -19.15 14.41
CA THR A 151 -6.37 -20.28 14.14
C THR A 151 -6.28 -20.55 12.64
N ALA A 152 -5.22 -21.25 12.21
CA ALA A 152 -5.04 -21.67 10.83
C ALA A 152 -5.90 -22.89 10.50
N ASP A 153 -7.17 -22.60 10.22
CA ASP A 153 -8.16 -23.63 9.88
C ASP A 153 -8.24 -23.84 8.35
N ASN A 154 -7.38 -23.16 7.57
CA ASN A 154 -7.34 -23.22 6.10
C ASN A 154 -8.73 -23.04 5.47
N THR A 155 -9.54 -22.14 6.02
CA THR A 155 -10.94 -21.95 5.61
C THR A 155 -11.05 -20.88 4.54
N SER A 156 -11.78 -21.18 3.47
CA SER A 156 -12.05 -20.24 2.36
C SER A 156 -13.45 -19.62 2.47
N PHE A 157 -13.55 -18.32 2.23
CA PHE A 157 -14.81 -17.57 2.25
C PHE A 157 -14.99 -16.78 0.95
N PHE A 158 -16.24 -16.68 0.49
CA PHE A 158 -16.61 -15.75 -0.58
C PHE A 158 -16.99 -14.39 0.01
N LEU A 159 -16.43 -13.31 -0.52
CA LEU A 159 -16.73 -11.96 -0.07
C LEU A 159 -18.08 -11.50 -0.63
N THR A 160 -19.06 -11.30 0.24
CA THR A 160 -20.41 -10.86 -0.16
C THR A 160 -20.77 -9.45 0.28
N ASN A 161 -20.14 -8.97 1.35
CA ASN A 161 -20.47 -7.67 1.93
C ASN A 161 -19.68 -6.57 1.22
N THR A 162 -20.36 -5.48 0.88
CA THR A 162 -19.78 -4.35 0.14
C THR A 162 -20.10 -3.04 0.83
N VAL A 163 -19.16 -2.11 0.71
CA VAL A 163 -19.27 -0.73 1.15
C VAL A 163 -19.93 0.11 0.06
N THR A 164 -20.85 0.99 0.45
CA THR A 164 -21.44 1.94 -0.50
C THR A 164 -20.41 2.98 -0.94
N LEU A 165 -20.16 3.05 -2.24
CA LEU A 165 -19.22 3.98 -2.86
C LEU A 165 -19.81 5.39 -3.09
N PRO A 166 -18.96 6.44 -3.28
CA PRO A 166 -19.43 7.79 -3.57
C PRO A 166 -20.41 7.86 -4.75
N HIS A 167 -21.49 8.63 -4.62
CA HIS A 167 -22.64 8.64 -5.54
C HIS A 167 -22.30 9.01 -7.00
N THR A 168 -21.26 9.82 -7.21
CA THR A 168 -20.75 10.19 -8.56
C THR A 168 -20.25 8.99 -9.36
N GLN A 169 -19.98 7.85 -8.71
CA GLN A 169 -19.48 6.63 -9.34
C GLN A 169 -20.59 5.66 -9.76
N GLN A 170 -21.77 5.72 -9.13
CA GLN A 170 -22.89 4.80 -9.42
C GLN A 170 -23.58 5.09 -10.76
N THR A 171 -23.45 6.33 -11.26
CA THR A 171 -24.02 6.77 -12.55
C THR A 171 -23.17 6.37 -13.76
N LEU A 172 -21.97 5.83 -13.54
CA LEU A 172 -21.02 5.41 -14.57
C LEU A 172 -21.02 3.88 -14.66
N GLY A 173 -21.96 3.33 -15.43
CA GLY A 173 -22.01 1.90 -15.72
C GLY A 173 -20.63 1.34 -16.10
N SER A 174 -20.28 0.18 -15.53
CA SER A 174 -19.16 -0.71 -15.88
C SER A 174 -17.76 -0.09 -16.10
N GLY A 175 -17.50 1.14 -15.67
CA GLY A 175 -16.29 1.89 -16.04
C GLY A 175 -15.52 2.53 -14.90
N VAL A 176 -15.85 2.22 -13.64
CA VAL A 176 -15.09 2.74 -12.49
C VAL A 176 -13.84 1.89 -12.33
N GLN A 177 -12.68 2.42 -12.73
CA GLN A 177 -11.41 1.76 -12.45
C GLN A 177 -10.87 2.24 -11.09
N PHE A 178 -10.75 1.28 -10.18
CA PHE A 178 -10.17 1.48 -8.86
C PHE A 178 -8.65 1.51 -8.93
N ARG A 179 -8.02 2.20 -7.98
CA ARG A 179 -6.55 2.33 -7.94
C ARG A 179 -5.97 1.95 -6.62
N SER A 180 -6.48 2.53 -5.54
CA SER A 180 -5.95 2.20 -4.23
C SER A 180 -6.91 2.54 -3.09
N VAL A 181 -6.70 1.86 -1.99
CA VAL A 181 -7.34 2.08 -0.70
C VAL A 181 -6.26 2.18 0.37
N HIS A 182 -6.42 3.14 1.31
CA HIS A 182 -5.48 3.35 2.41
C HIS A 182 -6.23 3.81 3.65
N TYR A 183 -5.94 3.25 4.81
CA TYR A 183 -6.52 3.69 6.06
C TYR A 183 -5.43 4.24 6.98
N SER A 184 -5.56 5.49 7.37
CA SER A 184 -4.71 6.05 8.43
C SER A 184 -5.37 5.87 9.78
N SER A 185 -4.73 5.08 10.63
CA SER A 185 -5.13 4.95 12.05
C SER A 185 -4.85 6.21 12.87
N VAL A 186 -3.96 7.10 12.40
CA VAL A 186 -3.62 8.35 13.08
C VAL A 186 -4.68 9.42 12.83
N SER A 187 -5.11 9.59 11.59
CA SER A 187 -6.17 10.55 11.25
C SER A 187 -7.58 9.95 11.30
N GLU A 188 -7.70 8.64 11.47
CA GLU A 188 -8.97 7.89 11.42
C GLU A 188 -9.74 8.11 10.09
N LEU A 189 -9.00 8.18 8.98
CA LEU A 189 -9.55 8.40 7.64
C LEU A 189 -9.26 7.22 6.71
N LEU A 190 -10.28 6.75 6.00
CA LEU A 190 -10.16 5.85 4.88
C LEU A 190 -10.12 6.65 3.58
N PHE A 191 -9.05 6.51 2.83
CA PHE A 191 -8.87 7.06 1.51
C PHE A 191 -9.19 6.02 0.44
N LEU A 192 -9.90 6.47 -0.58
CA LEU A 192 -10.25 5.69 -1.75
C LEU A 192 -9.90 6.48 -2.99
N SER A 193 -8.91 6.00 -3.73
CA SER A 193 -8.47 6.58 -4.99
C SER A 193 -9.03 5.80 -6.17
N LEU A 194 -9.79 6.50 -7.02
CA LEU A 194 -10.42 5.98 -8.22
C LEU A 194 -9.93 6.78 -9.42
N GLU A 195 -10.16 6.28 -10.63
CA GLU A 195 -9.76 6.96 -11.87
C GLU A 195 -10.18 8.44 -11.95
N LYS A 196 -11.31 8.81 -11.37
CA LYS A 196 -11.89 10.18 -11.44
C LYS A 196 -11.66 11.03 -10.19
N GLY A 197 -10.80 10.60 -9.27
CA GLY A 197 -10.42 11.40 -8.11
C GLY A 197 -10.05 10.57 -6.89
N THR A 198 -9.81 11.26 -5.79
CA THR A 198 -9.59 10.63 -4.50
C THR A 198 -10.68 11.09 -3.55
N TRP A 199 -11.24 10.16 -2.78
CA TRP A 199 -12.24 10.43 -1.76
C TRP A 199 -11.69 9.97 -0.41
N PHE A 200 -12.21 10.56 0.66
CA PHE A 200 -11.94 10.09 1.99
C PHE A 200 -13.23 10.06 2.83
N ALA A 201 -13.24 9.22 3.84
CA ALA A 201 -14.30 9.18 4.83
C ALA A 201 -13.74 8.89 6.24
N PRO A 202 -14.32 9.48 7.29
CA PRO A 202 -13.93 9.19 8.65
C PRO A 202 -14.41 7.80 9.07
N ILE A 203 -13.52 7.04 9.72
CA ILE A 203 -13.83 5.78 10.40
C ILE A 203 -13.29 5.89 11.82
N GLU A 204 -14.11 6.47 12.71
CA GLU A 204 -13.72 6.71 14.10
C GLU A 204 -13.22 5.41 14.74
N LYS A 205 -11.99 5.44 15.27
CA LYS A 205 -11.32 4.31 15.93
C LYS A 205 -11.28 3.03 15.08
N GLY A 206 -11.37 3.13 13.75
CA GLY A 206 -11.45 1.98 12.85
C GLY A 206 -12.73 1.16 13.01
N ASN A 207 -13.79 1.71 13.62
CA ASN A 207 -14.98 0.96 13.95
C ASN A 207 -15.90 0.75 12.73
N LEU A 208 -15.91 -0.49 12.25
CA LEU A 208 -16.71 -0.96 11.11
C LEU A 208 -17.87 -1.88 11.52
N SER A 209 -18.23 -1.96 12.81
CA SER A 209 -19.26 -2.89 13.29
C SER A 209 -20.70 -2.49 12.93
N ARG A 210 -20.91 -1.65 11.91
CA ARG A 210 -22.22 -1.10 11.53
C ARG A 210 -22.81 -1.95 10.42
N GLU A 211 -24.11 -2.22 10.48
CA GLU A 211 -24.82 -2.85 9.38
C GLU A 211 -24.84 -1.91 8.15
N ASN A 212 -24.56 -2.46 6.97
CA ASN A 212 -24.52 -1.72 5.70
C ASN A 212 -23.56 -0.52 5.72
N LEU A 213 -22.24 -0.80 5.78
CA LEU A 213 -21.19 0.24 5.77
C LEU A 213 -21.41 1.29 4.69
N THR A 214 -21.92 2.43 5.14
CA THR A 214 -22.18 3.60 4.32
C THR A 214 -21.40 4.74 4.92
N PHE A 215 -20.51 5.32 4.11
CA PHE A 215 -19.64 6.38 4.54
C PHE A 215 -20.05 7.72 3.93
N ASN A 216 -19.85 8.79 4.68
CA ASN A 216 -19.99 10.14 4.16
C ASN A 216 -18.69 10.53 3.42
N TRP A 217 -18.61 10.13 2.16
CA TRP A 217 -17.43 10.36 1.33
C TRP A 217 -17.29 11.83 0.96
N THR A 218 -16.12 12.40 1.25
CA THR A 218 -15.73 13.74 0.82
C THR A 218 -14.68 13.62 -0.27
N ARG A 219 -14.80 14.41 -1.35
CA ARG A 219 -13.81 14.42 -2.43
C ARG A 219 -12.58 15.23 -2.01
N LEU A 220 -11.41 14.67 -2.21
CA LEU A 220 -10.13 15.37 -2.15
C LEU A 220 -9.82 15.92 -3.54
N GLU A 221 -9.67 17.24 -3.65
CA GLU A 221 -9.41 17.93 -4.92
C GLU A 221 -7.96 17.71 -5.38
N LEU A 222 -7.72 16.53 -5.99
CA LEU A 222 -6.48 16.17 -6.67
C LEU A 222 -6.72 16.13 -8.18
N SER A 223 -5.72 16.56 -8.95
CA SER A 223 -5.75 16.53 -10.42
C SER A 223 -5.70 15.11 -11.00
N THR A 224 -5.14 14.16 -10.26
CA THR A 224 -4.97 12.76 -10.66
C THR A 224 -5.31 11.82 -9.51
N SER A 225 -5.67 10.58 -9.84
CA SER A 225 -5.71 9.49 -8.86
C SER A 225 -4.32 9.24 -8.26
N VAL A 226 -4.27 8.69 -7.06
CA VAL A 226 -3.03 8.32 -6.36
C VAL A 226 -2.97 6.83 -6.01
N HIS A 227 -1.78 6.33 -5.72
CA HIS A 227 -1.51 4.94 -5.32
C HIS A 227 -0.17 4.87 -4.55
N CYS A 228 0.28 3.67 -4.17
CA CYS A 228 1.55 3.47 -3.45
C CYS A 228 1.65 4.31 -2.16
N TRP A 229 0.61 4.24 -1.33
CA TRP A 229 0.55 4.94 -0.06
C TRP A 229 1.66 4.47 0.88
N GLN A 230 2.28 5.42 1.57
CA GLN A 230 3.19 5.24 2.68
C GLN A 230 2.84 6.25 3.75
N GLU A 231 2.87 5.86 5.02
CA GLU A 231 2.49 6.73 6.12
C GLU A 231 3.57 6.75 7.19
N SER A 232 3.86 7.94 7.71
CA SER A 232 4.69 8.12 8.89
C SER A 232 4.11 9.23 9.77
N SER A 233 3.81 8.90 11.03
CA SER A 233 3.29 9.85 12.02
C SER A 233 2.07 10.66 11.55
N GLY A 234 1.17 10.05 10.77
CA GLY A 234 -0.04 10.69 10.24
C GLY A 234 0.14 11.53 8.96
N VAL A 235 1.37 11.65 8.47
CA VAL A 235 1.64 12.19 7.13
C VAL A 235 1.64 11.04 6.14
N MET A 236 0.77 11.12 5.13
CA MET A 236 0.71 10.14 4.05
C MET A 236 1.41 10.68 2.82
N ALA A 237 2.25 9.86 2.20
CA ALA A 237 2.88 10.10 0.92
C ALA A 237 2.35 9.06 -0.09
N CYS A 238 1.98 9.51 -1.29
CA CYS A 238 1.50 8.64 -2.36
C CYS A 238 1.93 9.16 -3.73
N LEU A 239 1.92 8.29 -4.74
CA LEU A 239 2.33 8.62 -6.10
C LEU A 239 1.11 8.88 -6.98
N SER A 240 1.20 9.86 -7.88
CA SER A 240 0.21 10.07 -8.94
C SER A 240 0.09 8.85 -9.85
N TYR A 241 -1.09 8.65 -10.43
CA TYR A 241 -1.43 7.59 -11.37
C TYR A 241 -2.17 8.19 -12.58
N PRO A 242 -1.99 7.68 -13.82
CA PRO A 242 -1.29 6.45 -14.23
C PRO A 242 0.23 6.53 -14.29
N VAL A 243 0.77 7.75 -14.32
CA VAL A 243 2.20 7.98 -14.33
C VAL A 243 2.60 8.50 -12.96
N ALA A 244 3.58 7.87 -12.33
CA ALA A 244 4.21 8.33 -11.10
C ALA A 244 5.12 9.55 -11.36
N SER A 245 4.52 10.63 -11.86
CA SER A 245 5.16 11.91 -12.17
C SER A 245 5.07 12.90 -11.01
N SER A 246 4.33 12.61 -9.95
CA SER A 246 4.23 13.47 -8.78
C SER A 246 4.15 12.66 -7.49
N LEU A 247 4.81 13.17 -6.46
CA LEU A 247 4.67 12.73 -5.08
C LEU A 247 3.68 13.65 -4.37
N VAL A 248 2.61 13.08 -3.84
CA VAL A 248 1.54 13.80 -3.15
C VAL A 248 1.66 13.52 -1.66
N PHE A 249 1.83 14.59 -0.87
CA PHE A 249 1.77 14.53 0.57
C PHE A 249 0.39 14.98 1.04
N ILE A 250 -0.23 14.17 1.89
CA ILE A 250 -1.54 14.43 2.50
C ILE A 250 -1.33 14.48 4.01
N TYR A 251 -1.68 15.62 4.60
CA TYR A 251 -1.57 15.85 6.03
C TYR A 251 -2.92 16.32 6.59
N PRO A 252 -3.71 15.39 7.15
CA PRO A 252 -4.93 15.73 7.86
C PRO A 252 -4.62 16.46 9.17
N THR A 253 -5.32 17.56 9.39
CA THR A 253 -5.34 18.30 10.67
C THR A 253 -6.76 18.25 11.25
N LEU A 254 -6.96 18.83 12.44
CA LEU A 254 -8.28 18.87 13.07
C LEU A 254 -9.33 19.63 12.25
N GLU A 255 -8.93 20.61 11.44
CA GLU A 255 -9.86 21.51 10.72
C GLU A 255 -9.85 21.32 9.20
N GLN A 256 -8.77 20.79 8.65
CA GLN A 256 -8.54 20.74 7.20
C GLN A 256 -7.58 19.63 6.81
N ILE A 257 -7.63 19.24 5.54
CA ILE A 257 -6.61 18.38 4.94
C ILE A 257 -5.70 19.27 4.09
N LEU A 258 -4.42 19.29 4.43
CA LEU A 258 -3.39 19.95 3.64
C LEU A 258 -2.84 18.95 2.63
N VAL A 259 -2.74 19.39 1.37
CA VAL A 259 -2.16 18.62 0.29
C VAL A 259 -1.01 19.41 -0.32
N GLN A 260 0.14 18.75 -0.45
CA GLN A 260 1.28 19.26 -1.21
C GLN A 260 1.59 18.29 -2.34
N VAL A 261 1.74 18.81 -3.55
CA VAL A 261 2.08 18.02 -4.74
C VAL A 261 3.47 18.42 -5.21
N VAL A 262 4.38 17.46 -5.25
CA VAL A 262 5.76 17.65 -5.73
C VAL A 262 5.91 16.94 -7.06
N CYS A 263 6.12 17.70 -8.13
CA CYS A 263 6.38 17.12 -9.45
C CYS A 263 7.77 16.48 -9.47
N LEU A 264 7.83 15.20 -9.87
CA LEU A 264 9.07 14.46 -10.01
C LEU A 264 9.69 14.80 -11.37
N SER A 265 10.67 15.70 -11.37
CA SER A 265 11.50 15.92 -12.54
C SER A 265 12.51 14.77 -12.65
N PHE A 266 12.28 13.81 -13.54
CA PHE A 266 13.27 12.80 -13.89
C PHE A 266 14.38 13.43 -14.77
N ARG A 267 15.19 14.34 -14.21
CA ARG A 267 16.44 14.78 -14.84
C ARG A 267 17.55 13.81 -14.40
N ARG A 268 17.85 12.84 -15.28
CA ARG A 268 18.94 11.83 -15.20
C ARG A 268 18.79 10.72 -14.15
N TRP A 269 18.29 9.56 -14.59
CA TRP A 269 18.51 8.26 -13.94
C TRP A 269 19.91 7.65 -14.25
N SER A 270 20.83 8.40 -14.87
CA SER A 270 22.11 7.86 -15.37
C SER A 270 23.18 7.54 -14.31
N THR A 271 22.81 7.38 -13.03
CA THR A 271 23.76 7.05 -11.95
C THR A 271 23.31 5.94 -10.99
N LEU A 272 22.19 5.25 -11.29
CA LEU A 272 21.86 4.01 -10.58
C LEU A 272 22.44 2.81 -11.34
N PRO A 273 23.02 1.81 -10.64
CA PRO A 273 23.53 0.60 -11.28
C PRO A 273 22.42 -0.08 -12.08
N ASP A 274 22.79 -0.64 -13.24
CA ASP A 274 21.97 -1.11 -14.38
C ASP A 274 20.83 -2.13 -14.11
N LEU A 275 20.41 -2.33 -12.86
CA LEU A 275 19.45 -3.35 -12.44
C LEU A 275 17.96 -2.99 -12.62
N TRP A 276 17.63 -1.81 -13.13
CA TRP A 276 16.23 -1.34 -13.25
C TRP A 276 15.80 -0.96 -14.68
N ILE A 277 16.66 -1.17 -15.68
CA ILE A 277 16.41 -0.73 -17.06
C ILE A 277 16.10 -1.93 -17.97
N GLU A 278 15.00 -2.66 -17.71
CA GLU A 278 14.50 -3.62 -18.72
C GLU A 278 13.01 -3.52 -19.04
N SER A 279 12.30 -2.49 -18.54
CA SER A 279 10.87 -2.34 -18.84
C SER A 279 10.43 -0.91 -19.18
N MET A 280 11.21 -0.19 -19.99
CA MET A 280 10.75 1.06 -20.61
C MET A 280 10.69 0.96 -22.12
N PRO A 281 9.57 1.38 -22.77
CA PRO A 281 9.46 1.40 -24.22
C PRO A 281 10.44 2.41 -24.85
N SER A 282 11.03 1.99 -25.97
CA SER A 282 12.20 2.59 -26.64
C SER A 282 12.04 4.01 -27.19
N GLU A 283 10.88 4.64 -27.05
CA GLU A 283 10.57 5.95 -27.66
C GLU A 283 11.09 7.15 -26.84
N MET A 284 11.52 6.95 -25.59
CA MET A 284 11.95 8.04 -24.70
C MET A 284 13.42 8.50 -24.85
N CYS A 285 14.26 7.79 -25.63
CA CYS A 285 15.69 8.13 -25.72
C CYS A 285 16.03 9.32 -26.66
N ALA A 286 15.10 9.77 -27.51
CA ALA A 286 15.46 10.63 -28.64
C ALA A 286 15.36 12.16 -28.38
N GLN A 287 14.98 12.62 -27.18
CA GLN A 287 14.71 14.07 -26.95
C GLN A 287 15.51 14.72 -25.81
N ALA A 288 16.51 14.06 -25.23
CA ALA A 288 17.20 14.54 -24.02
C ALA A 288 18.40 15.49 -24.24
N GLU A 289 18.67 15.95 -25.46
CA GLU A 289 19.80 16.86 -25.73
C GLU A 289 19.35 18.25 -26.19
N LYS A 290 18.82 19.06 -25.26
CA LYS A 290 19.16 20.49 -25.15
C LYS A 290 18.46 21.15 -23.96
N GLU A 291 19.17 22.16 -23.44
CA GLU A 291 18.72 23.20 -22.51
C GLU A 291 18.87 22.91 -21.01
N LYS A 292 20.09 23.22 -20.55
CA LYS A 292 20.45 23.62 -19.19
C LYS A 292 19.89 25.02 -18.91
N GLU A 293 19.05 25.12 -17.90
CA GLU A 293 19.00 26.22 -16.96
C GLU A 293 18.34 25.68 -15.67
N GLU A 294 18.96 25.95 -14.53
CA GLU A 294 18.39 25.69 -13.20
C GLU A 294 17.51 26.87 -12.80
N PRO A 295 16.31 26.65 -12.24
CA PRO A 295 15.72 27.61 -11.34
C PRO A 295 15.84 27.09 -9.91
N GLU A 296 16.52 27.86 -9.07
CA GLU A 296 16.24 27.88 -7.63
C GLU A 296 14.84 28.47 -7.47
N THR A 297 13.83 27.64 -7.27
CA THR A 297 12.47 28.10 -6.92
C THR A 297 12.16 27.71 -5.49
N GLU A 298 12.13 28.72 -4.62
CA GLU A 298 11.53 28.63 -3.28
C GLU A 298 10.03 28.32 -3.39
N LEU A 299 9.53 27.55 -2.41
CA LEU A 299 8.13 27.12 -2.26
C LEU A 299 7.16 28.30 -2.35
N GLN A 300 6.12 28.21 -3.19
CA GLN A 300 5.07 29.23 -3.32
C GLN A 300 3.74 28.73 -2.74
N ASP A 301 2.96 29.63 -2.16
CA ASP A 301 1.62 29.35 -1.59
C ASP A 301 0.63 28.71 -2.59
N SER A 302 0.90 28.81 -3.90
CA SER A 302 0.13 28.14 -4.95
C SER A 302 0.23 26.61 -4.92
N ASP A 303 1.23 26.06 -4.23
CA ASP A 303 1.49 24.62 -4.18
C ASP A 303 0.71 23.92 -3.05
N LEU A 304 0.00 24.69 -2.21
CA LEU A 304 -0.81 24.22 -1.10
C LEU A 304 -2.30 24.27 -1.47
N VAL A 305 -2.92 23.10 -1.62
CA VAL A 305 -4.38 23.02 -1.74
C VAL A 305 -4.96 22.85 -0.34
N THR A 306 -5.73 23.84 0.10
CA THR A 306 -6.48 23.78 1.36
C THR A 306 -7.89 23.27 1.09
N VAL A 307 -8.22 22.09 1.59
CA VAL A 307 -9.60 21.61 1.62
C VAL A 307 -10.15 21.81 3.03
N ARG A 308 -11.01 22.82 3.20
CA ARG A 308 -11.79 23.02 4.43
C ARG A 308 -12.93 22.00 4.46
N SER A 309 -12.97 21.13 5.45
CA SER A 309 -14.14 20.27 5.71
C SER A 309 -14.68 20.56 7.10
N PHE A 310 -15.99 20.80 7.16
CA PHE A 310 -16.72 21.06 8.39
C PHE A 310 -16.95 19.75 9.13
N PHE A 311 -16.25 19.53 10.24
CA PHE A 311 -16.71 18.60 11.26
C PHE A 311 -17.87 19.25 12.02
N LEU A 312 -19.09 18.77 11.78
CA LEU A 312 -20.26 18.93 12.65
C LEU A 312 -20.81 17.55 12.97
#